data_AF-A0A973B410-F1
#
_entry.id   AF-A0A973B410-F1
#
_cell.length_a   1.000
_cell.length_b   1.000
_cell.length_c   1.000
_cell.angle_alpha   90.00
_cell.angle_beta   90.00
_cell.angle_gamma   90.00
#
_symmetry.space_group_name_H-M   'P 1'
#
loop_
_entity.id
_entity.type
_entity.pdbx_description
1 polymer ?
#
loop_
_entity_poly.entity_id
_entity_poly.type
_entity_poly.pdbx_seq_one_letter_code
_entity_poly.pdbx_strand_id
1 'polypeptide(L)'
;MFDDPDRDDRGWVLSVAHLLVLPIERLDSVVAVHPGLAIAPIRNDHAVLPDTQKQLPYGQDEIIARAHEELRREYRETPDPERFLETDTFTLSELGVVHFAVLGNKNWAIDTFRRKMSRQLRETSAEKRGGPGRPAALFRRSRHS
;
A
#
# COMPACT_ATOMS: atom_id res chain seq x y z
N MET A 1 -7.02 4.51 16.98
CA MET A 1 -8.08 5.25 17.70
C MET A 1 -7.71 6.71 17.66
N PHE A 2 -8.66 7.59 17.38
CA PHE A 2 -8.47 9.03 17.27
C PHE A 2 -9.51 9.70 18.17
N ASP A 3 -9.04 10.33 19.24
CA ASP A 3 -9.83 10.77 20.39
C ASP A 3 -9.56 12.21 20.83
N ASP A 4 -8.74 12.95 20.08
CA ASP A 4 -8.50 14.38 20.29
C ASP A 4 -9.86 15.12 20.35
N PRO A 5 -10.19 15.78 21.49
CA PRO A 5 -11.46 16.45 21.66
C PRO A 5 -11.67 17.64 20.70
N ASP A 6 -10.60 18.23 20.18
CA ASP A 6 -10.66 19.41 19.32
C ASP A 6 -10.71 19.08 17.82
N ARG A 7 -10.67 17.78 17.46
CA ARG A 7 -10.65 17.34 16.05
C ARG A 7 -11.95 17.56 15.30
N ASP A 8 -13.07 17.70 16.01
CA ASP A 8 -14.42 17.87 15.45
C ASP A 8 -15.11 19.06 16.13
N ASP A 9 -15.47 20.07 15.34
CA ASP A 9 -16.07 21.32 15.81
C ASP A 9 -17.50 21.16 16.34
N ARG A 10 -18.11 19.98 16.12
CA ARG A 10 -19.46 19.65 16.60
C ARG A 10 -19.46 19.07 18.01
N GLY A 11 -18.29 18.71 18.56
CA GLY A 11 -18.12 18.19 19.91
C GLY A 11 -17.17 16.99 19.98
N TRP A 12 -17.05 16.39 21.16
CA TRP A 12 -16.10 15.30 21.38
C TRP A 12 -16.56 14.00 20.69
N VAL A 13 -15.86 13.63 19.62
CA VAL A 13 -16.15 12.43 18.82
C VAL A 13 -14.95 11.49 18.81
N LEU A 14 -15.20 10.24 19.20
CA LEU A 14 -14.23 9.16 19.12
C LEU A 14 -14.31 8.43 17.77
N SER A 15 -13.18 8.23 17.09
CA SER A 15 -13.11 7.51 15.82
C SER A 15 -12.17 6.28 15.87
N VAL A 16 -12.64 5.16 15.31
CA VAL A 16 -11.84 3.94 15.09
C VAL A 16 -11.63 3.76 13.59
N ALA A 17 -10.43 4.10 13.13
CA ALA A 17 -10.06 3.96 11.72
C ALA A 17 -9.67 2.51 11.39
N HIS A 18 -9.98 2.10 10.17
CA HIS A 18 -9.58 0.83 9.58
C HIS A 18 -8.88 1.10 8.25
N LEU A 19 -7.86 0.30 7.94
CA LEU A 19 -7.17 0.33 6.66
C LEU A 19 -7.60 -0.88 5.84
N LEU A 20 -7.93 -0.65 4.56
CA LEU A 20 -8.12 -1.70 3.58
C LEU A 20 -7.35 -1.36 2.31
N VAL A 21 -6.73 -2.38 1.71
CA VAL A 21 -6.07 -2.27 0.41
C VAL A 21 -6.86 -3.07 -0.62
N LEU A 22 -7.17 -2.43 -1.74
CA LEU A 22 -8.00 -2.99 -2.81
C LEU A 22 -7.44 -2.61 -4.18
N PRO A 23 -7.60 -3.46 -5.20
CA PRO A 23 -7.39 -3.07 -6.60
C PRO A 23 -8.30 -1.91 -6.96
N ILE A 24 -7.75 -0.91 -7.65
CA ILE A 24 -8.47 0.32 -8.00
C ILE A 24 -9.68 0.04 -8.90
N GLU A 25 -9.59 -1.00 -9.73
CA GLU A 25 -10.62 -1.44 -10.66
C GLU A 25 -11.89 -1.90 -9.92
N ARG A 26 -11.78 -2.29 -8.64
CA ARG A 26 -12.96 -2.60 -7.80
C ARG A 26 -13.74 -1.37 -7.38
N LEU A 27 -13.17 -0.17 -7.52
CA LEU A 27 -13.78 1.09 -7.12
C LEU A 27 -14.42 1.85 -8.29
N ASP A 28 -14.06 1.51 -9.53
CA ASP A 28 -14.50 2.22 -10.74
C ASP A 28 -16.03 2.37 -10.83
N SER A 29 -16.76 1.27 -10.60
CA SER A 29 -18.22 1.25 -10.69
C SER A 29 -18.89 2.09 -9.61
N VAL A 30 -18.31 2.16 -8.41
CA VAL A 30 -18.82 2.94 -7.28
C VAL A 30 -18.56 4.44 -7.51
N VAL A 31 -17.35 4.80 -7.91
CA VAL A 31 -16.99 6.20 -8.18
C VAL A 31 -17.82 6.77 -9.32
N ALA A 32 -18.07 6.00 -10.38
CA ALA A 32 -18.83 6.46 -11.54
C ALA A 32 -20.28 6.87 -11.23
N VAL A 33 -20.91 6.30 -10.21
CA VAL A 33 -22.34 6.53 -9.89
C VAL A 33 -22.58 7.48 -8.71
N HIS A 34 -21.52 7.92 -8.02
CA HIS A 34 -21.63 8.77 -6.84
C HIS A 34 -21.02 10.17 -7.09
N PRO A 35 -21.84 11.15 -7.54
CA PRO A 35 -21.38 12.53 -7.72
C PRO A 35 -20.94 13.10 -6.36
N GLY A 36 -19.65 13.39 -6.22
CA GLY A 36 -19.03 13.84 -4.96
C GLY A 36 -18.04 12.84 -4.36
N LEU A 37 -17.92 11.63 -4.92
CA LEU A 37 -16.88 10.68 -4.57
C LEU A 37 -15.75 10.73 -5.61
N ALA A 38 -14.50 10.75 -5.14
CA ALA A 38 -13.33 10.73 -6.00
C ALA A 38 -12.19 9.93 -5.36
N ILE A 39 -11.29 9.41 -6.19
CA ILE A 39 -10.05 8.79 -5.75
C ILE A 39 -8.97 9.87 -5.69
N ALA A 40 -8.43 10.10 -4.50
CA ALA A 40 -7.35 11.05 -4.28
C ALA A 40 -5.99 10.32 -4.23
N PRO A 41 -5.00 10.71 -5.06
CA PRO A 41 -3.64 10.22 -4.91
C PRO A 41 -3.05 10.62 -3.55
N ILE A 42 -2.19 9.78 -2.97
CA ILE A 42 -1.41 10.12 -1.77
C ILE A 42 -0.03 10.65 -2.18
N ARG A 43 0.39 11.78 -1.61
CA ARG A 43 1.74 12.36 -1.75
C ARG A 43 2.24 12.82 -0.39
N ASN A 44 3.45 12.42 -0.02
CA ASN A 44 4.05 12.74 1.29
C ASN A 44 3.10 12.48 2.46
N ASP A 45 2.37 11.36 2.44
CA ASP A 45 1.45 10.92 3.51
C ASP A 45 0.15 11.72 3.61
N HIS A 46 -0.12 12.61 2.64
CA HIS A 46 -1.34 13.39 2.54
C HIS A 46 -2.11 13.09 1.25
N ALA A 47 -3.44 13.16 1.32
CA ALA A 47 -4.28 13.14 0.14
C ALA A 47 -4.09 14.42 -0.69
N VAL A 48 -3.94 14.26 -2.00
CA VAL A 48 -3.96 15.38 -2.94
C VAL A 48 -5.41 15.80 -3.15
N LEU A 49 -5.76 16.96 -2.61
CA LEU A 49 -7.12 17.48 -2.66
C LEU A 49 -7.35 18.29 -3.97
N PRO A 50 -8.59 18.32 -4.49
CA PRO A 50 -8.94 19.23 -5.59
C PRO A 50 -8.87 20.69 -5.13
N ASP A 51 -8.71 21.63 -6.07
CA ASP A 51 -8.62 23.08 -5.77
C ASP A 51 -9.84 23.62 -5.00
N THR A 52 -10.98 22.94 -5.10
CA THR A 52 -12.23 23.27 -4.39
C THR A 52 -12.21 22.88 -2.91
N GLN A 53 -11.22 22.12 -2.44
CA GLN A 53 -11.13 21.63 -1.08
C GLN A 53 -9.74 21.84 -0.49
N LYS A 54 -9.65 22.68 0.55
CA LYS A 54 -8.37 23.04 1.18
C LYS A 54 -7.86 22.00 2.19
N GLN A 55 -8.76 21.32 2.88
CA GLN A 55 -8.43 20.34 3.91
C GLN A 55 -9.51 19.26 4.00
N LEU A 56 -9.16 18.12 4.56
CA LEU A 56 -10.15 17.12 4.94
C LEU A 56 -10.80 17.53 6.27
N PRO A 57 -12.12 17.32 6.44
CA PRO A 57 -12.79 17.68 7.68
C PRO A 57 -12.41 16.69 8.79
N TYR A 58 -12.68 17.07 10.04
CA TYR A 58 -12.68 16.18 11.21
C TYR A 58 -11.35 15.41 11.42
N GLY A 59 -10.20 16.05 11.20
CA GLY A 59 -8.87 15.45 11.40
C GLY A 59 -8.61 14.19 10.58
N GLN A 60 -9.22 14.06 9.39
CA GLN A 60 -9.08 12.88 8.52
C GLN A 60 -7.70 12.78 7.87
N ASP A 61 -7.00 13.90 7.75
CA ASP A 61 -5.60 13.98 7.35
C ASP A 61 -4.68 13.20 8.30
N GLU A 62 -4.91 13.25 9.62
CA GLU A 62 -4.16 12.44 10.58
C GLU A 62 -4.44 10.93 10.41
N ILE A 63 -5.70 10.58 10.14
CA ILE A 63 -6.11 9.19 9.88
C ILE A 63 -5.37 8.63 8.66
N ILE A 64 -5.31 9.41 7.57
CA ILE A 64 -4.63 9.01 6.34
C ILE A 64 -3.12 8.88 6.57
N ALA A 65 -2.50 9.85 7.26
CA ALA A 65 -1.07 9.82 7.55
C ALA A 65 -0.70 8.57 8.36
N ARG A 66 -1.48 8.25 9.41
CA ARG A 66 -1.27 7.04 10.21
C ARG A 66 -1.48 5.77 9.38
N ALA A 67 -2.57 5.68 8.61
CA ALA A 67 -2.82 4.53 7.74
C ALA A 67 -1.66 4.27 6.75
N HIS A 68 -1.12 5.33 6.16
CA HIS A 68 -0.01 5.21 5.23
C HIS A 68 1.30 4.84 5.93
N GLU A 69 1.56 5.36 7.12
CA GLU A 69 2.69 4.96 7.96
C GLU A 69 2.63 3.47 8.32
N GLU A 70 1.45 2.97 8.71
CA GLU A 70 1.23 1.56 9.04
C GLU A 70 1.47 0.66 7.84
N LEU A 71 0.89 1.01 6.68
CA LEU A 71 1.11 0.28 5.44
C LEU A 71 2.60 0.22 5.11
N ARG A 72 3.31 1.36 5.20
CA ARG A 72 4.75 1.40 4.96
C ARG A 72 5.53 0.57 5.97
N ARG A 73 5.15 0.57 7.24
CA ARG A 73 5.79 -0.25 8.28
C ARG A 73 5.70 -1.72 7.91
N GLU A 74 4.52 -2.20 7.54
CA GLU A 74 4.32 -3.60 7.15
C GLU A 74 5.11 -3.96 5.89
N TYR A 75 5.10 -3.09 4.88
CA TYR A 75 5.88 -3.31 3.65
C TYR A 75 7.41 -3.22 3.86
N ARG A 76 7.91 -2.59 4.94
CA ARG A 76 9.33 -2.71 5.30
C ARG A 76 9.68 -4.10 5.81
N GLU A 77 8.74 -4.78 6.45
CA GLU A 77 8.99 -6.01 7.20
C GLU A 77 8.64 -7.27 6.43
N THR A 78 7.49 -7.30 5.76
CA THR A 78 6.88 -8.54 5.24
C THR A 78 6.72 -8.51 3.71
N PRO A 79 6.95 -9.62 2.99
CA PRO A 79 6.73 -9.68 1.54
C PRO A 79 5.25 -9.55 1.13
N ASP A 80 4.86 -8.34 0.73
CA ASP A 80 3.55 -8.03 0.13
C ASP A 80 2.37 -8.49 1.01
N PRO A 81 2.26 -7.93 2.24
CA PRO A 81 1.30 -8.33 3.26
C PRO A 81 -0.15 -8.17 2.80
N GLU A 82 -0.45 -7.08 2.08
CA GLU A 82 -1.79 -6.77 1.56
C GLU A 82 -2.10 -7.49 0.24
N ARG A 83 -1.16 -8.30 -0.26
CA ARG A 83 -1.33 -9.13 -1.46
C ARG A 83 -1.68 -8.34 -2.73
N PHE A 84 -1.01 -7.21 -2.97
CA PHE A 84 -1.13 -6.49 -4.25
C PHE A 84 -0.79 -7.37 -5.46
N LEU A 85 0.18 -8.27 -5.31
CA LEU A 85 0.41 -9.32 -6.29
C LEU A 85 -0.70 -10.36 -6.09
N GLU A 86 -1.77 -10.28 -6.88
CA GLU A 86 -2.92 -11.20 -6.81
C GLU A 86 -2.57 -12.66 -7.16
N THR A 87 -1.32 -12.93 -7.55
CA THR A 87 -0.80 -14.26 -7.86
C THR A 87 -0.09 -14.90 -6.65
N ASP A 88 -0.17 -16.23 -6.57
CA ASP A 88 0.56 -16.99 -5.55
C ASP A 88 2.07 -17.03 -5.82
N THR A 89 2.48 -16.89 -7.08
CA THR A 89 3.88 -16.89 -7.53
C THR A 89 4.25 -15.60 -8.22
N PHE A 90 5.43 -15.07 -7.91
CA PHE A 90 5.96 -13.83 -8.48
C PHE A 90 7.48 -13.81 -8.42
N THR A 91 8.09 -12.92 -9.20
CA THR A 91 9.54 -12.67 -9.19
C THR A 91 9.93 -11.67 -8.10
N LEU A 92 11.18 -11.69 -7.65
CA LEU A 92 11.70 -10.66 -6.72
C LEU A 92 11.60 -9.24 -7.30
N SER A 93 11.64 -9.09 -8.62
CA SER A 93 11.49 -7.81 -9.29
C SER A 93 10.05 -7.29 -9.19
N GLU A 94 9.04 -8.14 -9.42
CA GLU A 94 7.62 -7.78 -9.26
C GLU A 94 7.31 -7.42 -7.81
N LEU A 95 7.85 -8.19 -6.85
CA LEU A 95 7.75 -7.84 -5.42
C LEU A 95 8.38 -6.46 -5.14
N GLY A 96 9.55 -6.19 -5.72
CA GLY A 96 10.22 -4.90 -5.57
C GLY A 96 9.40 -3.74 -6.10
N VAL A 97 8.74 -3.88 -7.25
CA VAL A 97 7.87 -2.84 -7.82
C VAL A 97 6.79 -2.43 -6.82
N VAL A 98 6.09 -3.40 -6.24
CA VAL A 98 5.04 -3.14 -5.24
C VAL A 98 5.63 -2.47 -4.00
N HIS A 99 6.69 -3.03 -3.43
CA HIS A 99 7.30 -2.51 -2.21
C HIS A 99 7.79 -1.07 -2.38
N PHE A 100 8.49 -0.78 -3.47
CA PHE A 100 9.00 0.56 -3.70
C PHE A 100 7.91 1.57 -4.04
N ALA A 101 6.78 1.13 -4.62
CA ALA A 101 5.61 1.98 -4.81
C ALA A 101 5.01 2.40 -3.45
N VAL A 102 4.80 1.46 -2.53
CA VAL A 102 4.26 1.75 -1.18
C VAL A 102 5.25 2.59 -0.35
N LEU A 103 6.53 2.23 -0.37
CA LEU A 103 7.56 2.90 0.42
C LEU A 103 7.93 4.29 -0.10
N GLY A 104 7.49 4.66 -1.32
CA GLY A 104 7.81 5.95 -1.94
C GLY A 104 9.28 6.12 -2.36
N ASN A 105 10.11 5.09 -2.20
CA ASN A 105 11.55 5.15 -2.44
C ASN A 105 11.94 4.21 -3.57
N LYS A 106 12.23 4.75 -4.76
CA LYS A 106 12.75 3.94 -5.86
C LYS A 106 14.17 3.45 -5.52
N ASN A 107 14.34 2.14 -5.42
CA ASN A 107 15.60 1.40 -5.52
C ASN A 107 16.74 1.70 -4.52
N TRP A 108 16.58 2.57 -3.52
CA TRP A 108 17.70 3.05 -2.69
C TRP A 108 18.45 1.94 -1.93
N ALA A 109 17.82 0.78 -1.72
CA ALA A 109 18.38 -0.32 -0.95
C ALA A 109 18.02 -1.68 -1.55
N ILE A 110 18.06 -1.82 -2.90
CA ILE A 110 17.65 -3.04 -3.60
C ILE A 110 18.32 -4.31 -3.06
N ASP A 111 19.60 -4.25 -2.66
CA ASP A 111 20.30 -5.40 -2.11
C ASP A 111 19.86 -5.75 -0.68
N THR A 112 19.57 -4.74 0.14
CA THR A 112 18.97 -4.95 1.46
C THR A 112 17.55 -5.48 1.34
N PHE A 113 16.76 -4.95 0.41
CA PHE A 113 15.43 -5.46 0.07
C PHE A 113 15.50 -6.92 -0.34
N ARG A 114 16.35 -7.27 -1.32
CA ARG A 114 16.52 -8.65 -1.79
C ARG A 114 16.91 -9.58 -0.65
N ARG A 115 17.92 -9.20 0.14
CA ARG A 115 18.41 -9.98 1.28
C ARG A 115 17.35 -10.19 2.36
N LYS A 116 16.54 -9.17 2.65
CA LYS A 116 15.51 -9.24 3.69
C LYS A 116 14.31 -10.07 3.22
N MET A 117 13.81 -9.79 2.01
CA MET A 117 12.61 -10.42 1.49
C MET A 117 12.84 -11.87 1.10
N SER A 118 13.99 -12.20 0.48
CA SER A 118 14.25 -13.58 0.04
C SER A 118 14.26 -14.59 1.19
N ARG A 119 14.67 -14.18 2.40
CA ARG A 119 14.64 -15.02 3.62
C ARG A 119 13.22 -15.42 4.06
N GLN A 120 12.21 -14.69 3.61
CA GLN A 120 10.81 -14.90 3.96
C GLN A 120 10.01 -15.51 2.79
N LEU A 121 10.68 -15.81 1.68
CA LEU A 121 10.07 -16.40 0.49
C LEU A 121 10.49 -17.86 0.33
N ARG A 122 9.64 -18.65 -0.32
CA ARG A 122 9.97 -19.98 -0.79
C ARG A 122 10.23 -19.93 -2.28
N GLU A 123 11.44 -20.25 -2.69
CA GLU A 123 11.77 -20.42 -4.10
C GLU A 123 11.00 -21.62 -4.68
N THR A 124 10.53 -21.49 -5.91
CA THR A 124 9.88 -22.56 -6.65
C THR A 124 10.84 -23.13 -7.69
N SER A 125 10.54 -24.30 -8.25
CA SER A 125 11.31 -24.85 -9.38
C SER A 125 11.01 -24.17 -10.72
N ALA A 126 10.10 -23.19 -10.74
CA ALA A 126 9.65 -22.53 -11.95
C ALA A 126 10.39 -21.20 -12.17
N GLU A 127 10.52 -20.83 -13.44
CA GLU A 127 11.11 -19.55 -13.86
C GLU A 127 10.14 -18.82 -14.79
N LYS A 128 10.06 -17.50 -14.67
CA LYS A 128 9.31 -16.65 -15.59
C LYS A 128 10.22 -16.23 -16.74
N ARG A 129 9.82 -16.54 -17.97
CA ARG A 129 10.44 -16.06 -19.22
C ARG A 129 9.54 -14.99 -19.82
N GLY A 130 10.10 -13.86 -20.25
CA GLY A 130 9.29 -12.79 -20.84
C GLY A 130 9.94 -11.40 -20.92
N GLY A 131 11.08 -11.16 -20.29
CA GLY A 131 11.86 -9.92 -20.44
C GLY A 131 13.22 -10.16 -21.11
N PRO A 132 13.91 -9.10 -21.57
CA PRO A 132 15.29 -9.21 -22.04
C PRO A 132 16.20 -9.64 -20.88
N GLY A 133 16.75 -10.86 -20.94
CA GLY A 133 17.70 -11.38 -19.96
C GLY A 133 17.50 -12.85 -19.57
N ARG A 134 18.18 -13.26 -18.48
CA ARG A 134 18.06 -14.58 -17.88
C ARG A 134 16.64 -14.79 -17.32
N PRO A 135 16.06 -15.99 -17.42
CA PRO A 135 14.82 -16.31 -16.73
C PRO A 135 14.87 -15.95 -15.25
N ALA A 136 13.79 -15.39 -14.72
CA ALA A 136 13.71 -14.98 -13.32
C ALA A 136 13.08 -16.09 -12.48
N ALA A 137 13.72 -16.47 -11.37
CA ALA A 137 13.17 -17.42 -10.42
C ALA A 137 11.81 -16.94 -9.88
N LEU A 138 10.86 -17.86 -9.78
CA LEU A 138 9.56 -17.60 -9.17
C LEU A 138 9.59 -17.99 -7.70
N PHE A 139 8.99 -17.14 -6.87
CA PHE A 139 8.88 -17.29 -5.43
C PHE A 139 7.43 -17.32 -5.00
N ARG A 140 7.18 -17.91 -3.84
CA ARG A 140 5.91 -17.82 -3.11
C ARG A 140 6.14 -17.17 -1.75
N ARG A 141 5.14 -16.44 -1.27
CA ARG A 141 5.08 -16.01 0.14
C ARG A 141 5.16 -17.24 1.05
N SER A 142 6.02 -17.21 2.06
CA SER A 142 5.94 -18.19 3.15
C SER A 142 4.66 -17.93 3.92
N ARG A 143 3.82 -18.95 4.13
CA ARG A 143 2.69 -18.83 5.06
C ARG A 143 3.26 -18.41 6.42
N HIS A 144 2.86 -17.24 6.91
CA HIS A 144 3.10 -16.88 8.30
C HIS A 144 2.27 -17.85 9.15
N SER A 145 2.95 -18.66 9.95
CA SER A 145 2.35 -19.49 11.00
C SER A 145 1.95 -18.61 12.18
#